data_AF-A0A2E6KEB0-F1
#
_entry.id   AF-A0A2E6KEB0-F1
#
_cell.length_a   1.000
_cell.length_b   1.000
_cell.length_c   1.000
_cell.angle_alpha   90.00
_cell.angle_beta   90.00
_cell.angle_gamma   90.00
#
_symmetry.space_group_name_H-M   'P 1'
#
loop_
_entity.id
_entity.type
_entity.pdbx_description
1 polymer ?
#
loop_
_entity_poly.entity_id
_entity_poly.type
_entity_poly.pdbx_seq_one_letter_code
_entity_poly.pdbx_strand_id
1 'polypeptide(L)'
;MGKMRSLSIILLLLTIFGCANSPSGAIEYNTTVYYIDGKFHEEIPEEYIFKTWGYRITDALGTEHTYKNKVEIPHQRTETKFCTIHKGWENIKAMWAPNDNGYWYYVSRNKRF
;
A
#
# COMPACT_ATOMS: atom_id res chain seq x y z
N MET A 1 -12.19 -64.87 9.11
CA MET A 1 -11.75 -63.64 8.39
C MET A 1 -12.51 -62.46 8.96
N GLY A 2 -11.85 -61.38 9.42
CA GLY A 2 -12.61 -60.15 9.75
C GLY A 2 -12.02 -59.13 10.73
N LYS A 3 -10.93 -59.41 11.47
CA LYS A 3 -10.40 -58.45 12.48
C LYS A 3 -9.30 -57.50 12.00
N MET A 4 -8.82 -57.67 10.76
CA MET A 4 -7.63 -56.94 10.27
C MET A 4 -7.95 -55.70 9.40
N ARG A 5 -9.24 -55.36 9.20
CA ARG A 5 -9.67 -54.17 8.44
C ARG A 5 -9.95 -52.93 9.31
N SER A 6 -10.15 -53.11 10.61
CA SER A 6 -10.54 -52.00 11.51
C SER A 6 -9.34 -51.18 12.00
N LEU A 7 -8.18 -51.81 12.20
CA LEU A 7 -6.96 -51.14 12.67
C LEU A 7 -6.41 -50.12 11.66
N SER A 8 -6.51 -50.41 10.36
CA SER A 8 -6.06 -49.50 9.31
C SER A 8 -6.93 -48.24 9.18
N ILE A 9 -8.22 -48.32 9.51
CA ILE A 9 -9.15 -47.19 9.48
C ILE A 9 -8.92 -46.26 10.68
N ILE A 10 -8.63 -46.82 11.85
CA ILE A 10 -8.33 -46.04 13.07
C ILE A 10 -7.00 -45.29 12.93
N LEU A 11 -5.98 -45.91 12.32
CA LEU A 11 -4.69 -45.25 12.08
C LEU A 11 -4.80 -44.11 11.04
N LEU A 12 -5.68 -44.26 10.04
CA LEU A 12 -5.98 -43.22 9.06
C LEU A 12 -6.79 -42.06 9.66
N LEU A 13 -7.63 -42.30 10.68
CA LEU A 13 -8.38 -41.26 11.38
C LEU A 13 -7.52 -40.41 12.33
N LEU A 14 -6.45 -40.99 12.89
CA LEU A 14 -5.53 -40.26 13.79
C LEU A 14 -4.59 -39.30 13.05
N THR A 15 -4.33 -39.52 11.75
CA THR A 15 -3.50 -38.61 10.94
C THR A 15 -4.26 -37.39 10.40
N ILE A 16 -5.59 -37.42 10.37
CA ILE A 16 -6.44 -36.29 9.95
C ILE A 16 -6.68 -35.29 11.08
N PHE A 17 -6.56 -35.70 12.35
CA PHE A 17 -6.65 -34.81 13.51
C PHE A 17 -5.31 -34.17 13.91
N GLY A 18 -4.22 -34.56 13.27
CA GLY A 18 -2.86 -34.08 13.57
C GLY A 18 -2.30 -33.05 12.58
N CYS A 19 -3.06 -32.64 11.56
CA CYS A 19 -2.60 -31.66 10.59
C CYS A 19 -3.07 -30.24 10.97
N ALA A 20 -2.12 -29.49 11.53
CA ALA A 20 -1.99 -28.03 11.47
C ALA A 20 -3.03 -27.16 12.21
N ASN A 21 -3.05 -27.26 13.54
CA ASN A 21 -3.17 -26.05 14.35
C ASN A 21 -1.75 -25.60 14.74
N SER A 22 -0.94 -25.16 13.77
CA SER A 22 -0.05 -24.05 14.13
C SER A 22 -1.02 -22.94 14.53
N PRO A 23 -0.87 -22.30 15.71
CA PRO A 23 -1.62 -21.09 15.95
C PRO A 23 -1.38 -20.20 14.73
N SER A 24 -2.43 -19.78 14.04
CA SER A 24 -2.37 -18.65 13.11
C SER A 24 -2.03 -17.42 13.94
N GLY A 25 -0.76 -17.37 14.31
CA GLY A 25 -0.09 -16.36 15.10
C GLY A 25 1.20 -16.01 14.38
N ALA A 26 1.12 -15.85 13.05
CA ALA A 26 2.00 -14.90 12.41
C ALA A 26 1.63 -13.54 13.01
N ILE A 27 2.22 -13.26 14.17
CA ILE A 27 2.40 -11.90 14.63
C ILE A 27 3.16 -11.25 13.48
N GLU A 28 2.51 -10.36 12.76
CA GLU A 28 3.16 -9.52 11.77
C GLU A 28 3.96 -8.48 12.55
N TYR A 29 5.16 -8.88 12.98
CA TYR A 29 6.16 -7.90 13.39
C TYR A 29 6.70 -7.32 12.09
N ASN A 30 6.55 -6.00 11.90
CA ASN A 30 7.23 -5.31 10.82
C ASN A 30 8.74 -5.52 11.02
N THR A 31 9.33 -6.46 10.30
CA THR A 31 10.76 -6.80 10.35
C THR A 31 11.62 -5.84 9.57
N THR A 32 11.00 -4.92 8.84
CA THR A 32 11.71 -4.05 7.92
C THR A 32 12.22 -2.86 8.70
N VAL A 33 13.52 -2.85 8.98
CA VAL A 33 14.22 -1.71 9.59
C VAL A 33 15.08 -1.05 8.52
N TYR A 34 14.88 0.24 8.31
CA TYR A 34 15.59 1.04 7.32
C TYR A 34 16.83 1.69 7.96
N TYR A 35 18.00 1.54 7.33
CA TYR A 35 19.21 2.23 7.77
C TYR A 35 19.45 3.47 6.91
N ILE A 36 19.24 4.66 7.48
CA ILE A 36 19.28 5.95 6.79
C ILE A 36 20.11 6.92 7.64
N ASP A 37 21.06 7.64 7.03
CA ASP A 37 21.91 8.64 7.69
C ASP A 37 22.56 8.19 9.02
N GLY A 38 22.95 6.92 9.09
CA GLY A 38 23.63 6.35 10.26
C GLY A 38 22.71 5.92 11.41
N LYS A 39 21.38 5.92 11.19
CA LYS A 39 20.38 5.50 12.18
C LYS A 39 19.43 4.44 11.61
N PHE A 40 18.94 3.60 12.50
CA PHE A 40 17.88 2.66 12.20
C PHE A 40 16.51 3.33 12.39
N HIS A 41 15.64 3.15 11.42
CA HIS A 41 14.28 3.66 11.41
C HIS A 41 13.30 2.51 11.18
N GLU A 42 12.22 2.47 11.96
CA GLU A 42 11.14 1.50 11.79
C GLU A 42 10.29 1.82 10.54
N GLU A 43 10.25 3.10 10.15
CA GLU A 43 9.59 3.60 8.94
C GLU A 43 10.52 4.58 8.21
N ILE A 44 10.44 4.63 6.88
CA ILE A 44 11.23 5.60 6.09
C ILE A 44 10.76 7.02 6.48
N PRO A 45 11.64 7.92 6.96
CA PRO A 45 11.25 9.28 7.28
C PRO A 45 10.62 9.99 6.08
N GLU A 46 9.49 10.68 6.30
CA GLU A 46 8.79 11.42 5.26
C GLU A 46 9.70 12.40 4.51
N GLU A 47 10.63 13.06 5.21
CA GLU A 47 11.63 13.94 4.61
C GLU A 47 12.49 13.24 3.54
N TYR A 48 12.83 11.97 3.75
CA TYR A 48 13.61 11.16 2.83
C TYR A 48 12.75 10.70 1.65
N ILE A 49 11.47 10.40 1.92
CA ILE A 49 10.49 10.08 0.89
C ILE A 49 10.29 11.27 -0.05
N PHE A 50 10.10 12.47 0.50
CA PHE A 50 9.90 13.68 -0.29
C PHE A 50 11.16 14.12 -1.04
N LYS A 51 12.35 13.96 -0.44
CA LYS A 51 13.62 14.28 -1.10
C LYS A 51 13.90 13.36 -2.28
N THR A 52 13.51 12.09 -2.18
CA THR A 52 13.79 11.08 -3.21
C THR A 52 12.70 11.02 -4.28
N TRP A 53 11.44 11.00 -3.87
CA TRP A 53 10.30 10.74 -4.74
C TRP A 53 9.34 11.93 -4.89
N GLY A 54 9.48 12.98 -4.07
CA GLY A 54 8.55 14.11 -4.05
C GLY A 54 7.26 13.80 -3.28
N TYR A 55 6.30 14.72 -3.37
CA TYR A 55 4.97 14.59 -2.77
C TYR A 55 4.11 13.65 -3.61
N ARG A 56 3.76 12.50 -3.04
CA ARG A 56 2.92 11.49 -3.68
C ARG A 56 1.44 11.76 -3.41
N ILE A 57 0.61 11.64 -4.44
CA ILE A 57 -0.84 11.51 -4.32
C ILE A 57 -1.29 10.28 -5.12
N THR A 58 -2.44 9.74 -4.74
CA THR A 58 -3.11 8.69 -5.50
C THR A 58 -4.38 9.29 -6.11
N ASP A 59 -4.57 9.09 -7.40
CA ASP A 59 -5.78 9.55 -8.07
C ASP A 59 -6.99 8.66 -7.75
N ALA A 60 -8.18 9.07 -8.17
CA ALA A 60 -9.42 8.32 -7.98
C ALA A 60 -9.45 6.94 -8.68
N LEU A 61 -8.49 6.64 -9.57
CA LEU A 61 -8.33 5.35 -10.24
C LEU A 61 -7.27 4.47 -9.56
N GLY A 62 -6.64 4.93 -8.48
CA GLY A 62 -5.57 4.21 -7.80
C GLY A 62 -4.18 4.42 -8.43
N THR A 63 -4.05 5.31 -9.41
CA THR A 63 -2.78 5.65 -10.06
C THR A 63 -1.97 6.55 -9.14
N GLU A 64 -0.70 6.23 -8.92
CA GLU A 64 0.19 7.08 -8.15
C GLU A 64 0.75 8.22 -9.01
N HIS A 65 0.89 9.40 -8.42
CA HIS A 65 1.52 10.56 -9.03
C HIS A 65 2.46 11.21 -8.03
N THR A 66 3.57 11.77 -8.52
CA THR A 66 4.56 12.44 -7.67
C THR A 66 4.86 13.84 -8.17
N TYR A 67 5.05 14.78 -7.25
CA TYR A 67 5.30 16.19 -7.55
C TYR A 67 6.42 16.76 -6.70
N LYS A 68 7.18 17.71 -7.26
CA LYS A 68 8.29 18.36 -6.53
C LYS A 68 7.81 19.14 -5.29
N ASN A 69 6.63 19.75 -5.38
CA ASN A 69 6.06 20.59 -4.32
C ASN A 69 4.79 19.96 -3.80
N LYS A 70 4.43 20.28 -2.54
CA LYS A 70 3.23 19.78 -1.89
C LYS A 70 1.98 20.06 -2.74
N VAL A 71 1.08 19.09 -2.79
CA VAL A 71 -0.20 19.21 -3.49
C VAL A 71 -1.23 19.75 -2.50
N GLU A 72 -1.26 21.08 -2.37
CA GLU A 72 -2.26 21.79 -1.57
C GLU A 72 -3.24 22.50 -2.51
N ILE A 73 -4.26 21.77 -2.95
CA ILE A 73 -5.26 22.29 -3.89
C ILE A 73 -6.57 22.49 -3.14
N PRO A 74 -7.15 23.70 -3.11
CA PRO A 74 -8.43 23.93 -2.46
C PRO A 74 -9.55 23.09 -3.08
N HIS A 75 -10.62 22.85 -2.31
CA HIS A 75 -11.79 22.12 -2.78
C HIS A 75 -12.32 22.66 -4.13
N GLN A 76 -12.57 21.75 -5.08
CA GLN A 76 -13.05 22.02 -6.44
C GLN A 76 -12.13 22.90 -7.30
N ARG A 77 -10.89 23.15 -6.89
CA ARG A 77 -9.89 23.83 -7.73
C ARG A 77 -9.08 22.81 -8.53
N THR A 78 -8.53 23.31 -9.63
CA THR A 78 -7.63 22.57 -10.51
C THR A 78 -6.32 23.32 -10.60
N GLU A 79 -5.20 22.63 -10.39
CA GLU A 79 -3.86 23.16 -10.62
C GLU A 79 -3.12 22.32 -11.66
N THR A 80 -2.25 22.96 -12.43
CA THR A 80 -1.34 22.27 -13.34
C THR A 80 0.00 22.07 -12.66
N LYS A 81 0.45 20.83 -12.50
CA LYS A 81 1.78 20.51 -11.96
C LYS A 81 2.49 19.50 -12.85
N PHE A 82 3.83 19.53 -12.82
CA PHE A 82 4.64 18.56 -13.54
C PHE A 82 4.81 17.29 -12.69
N CYS A 83 4.37 16.17 -13.22
CA CYS A 83 4.49 14.86 -12.59
C CYS A 83 5.90 14.31 -12.77
N THR A 84 6.56 14.01 -11.66
CA THR A 84 7.96 13.56 -11.65
C THR A 84 8.12 12.09 -12.05
N ILE A 85 7.08 11.24 -11.93
CA ILE A 85 7.12 9.85 -12.39
C ILE A 85 6.70 9.69 -13.85
N HIS A 86 5.59 10.30 -14.28
CA HIS A 86 5.08 10.21 -15.66
C HIS A 86 5.77 11.19 -16.62
N LYS A 87 6.64 12.07 -16.09
CA LYS A 87 7.41 13.07 -16.85
C LYS A 87 6.54 13.91 -17.78
N GLY A 88 5.45 14.44 -17.24
CA GLY A 88 4.49 15.22 -18.02
C GLY A 88 3.73 16.23 -17.17
N TRP A 89 3.18 17.24 -17.82
CA TRP A 89 2.28 18.19 -17.17
C TRP A 89 0.90 17.55 -16.97
N GLU A 90 0.38 17.66 -15.76
CA GLU A 90 -0.90 17.10 -15.35
C GLU A 90 -1.77 18.19 -14.73
N ASN A 91 -3.08 18.11 -14.94
CA ASN A 91 -4.08 18.89 -14.26
C ASN A 91 -4.65 18.06 -13.11
N ILE A 92 -4.51 18.55 -11.89
CA ILE A 92 -4.93 17.90 -10.65
C ILE A 92 -6.12 18.67 -10.11
N LYS A 93 -7.25 18.00 -9.92
CA LYS A 93 -8.44 18.55 -9.27
C LYS A 93 -8.66 17.88 -7.92
N ALA A 94 -8.81 18.67 -6.86
CA ALA A 94 -9.10 18.17 -5.53
C ALA A 94 -10.60 18.23 -5.19
N MET A 95 -11.15 17.15 -4.65
CA MET A 95 -12.54 17.06 -4.19
C MET A 95 -12.57 16.53 -2.76
N TRP A 96 -13.34 17.19 -1.89
CA TRP A 96 -13.42 16.79 -0.48
C TRP A 96 -14.26 15.52 -0.39
N ALA A 97 -13.71 14.49 0.24
CA ALA A 97 -14.34 13.20 0.47
C ALA A 97 -14.66 13.08 1.98
N PRO A 98 -15.89 13.41 2.40
CA PRO A 98 -16.23 13.41 3.82
C PRO A 98 -16.18 12.02 4.45
N ASN A 99 -16.37 10.96 3.65
CA ASN A 99 -16.35 9.57 4.14
C ASN A 99 -14.93 9.08 4.48
N ASP A 100 -13.92 9.60 3.77
CA ASP A 100 -12.52 9.18 3.93
C ASP A 100 -11.69 10.20 4.74
N ASN A 101 -12.35 11.23 5.28
CA ASN A 101 -11.73 12.36 5.98
C ASN A 101 -10.52 12.95 5.22
N GLY A 102 -10.67 13.14 3.91
CA GLY A 102 -9.56 13.50 3.02
C GLY A 102 -10.00 14.10 1.70
N TYR A 103 -9.07 14.18 0.75
CA TYR A 103 -9.32 14.66 -0.61
C TYR A 103 -9.17 13.54 -1.62
N TRP A 104 -10.13 13.40 -2.51
CA TRP A 104 -9.98 12.68 -3.76
C TRP A 104 -9.32 13.58 -4.79
N TYR A 105 -8.31 13.04 -5.47
CA TYR A 105 -7.62 13.72 -6.54
C TYR A 105 -8.04 13.14 -7.89
N TYR A 106 -8.43 14.01 -8.82
CA TYR A 106 -8.64 13.63 -10.21
C TYR A 106 -7.50 14.20 -11.03
N VAL A 107 -6.71 13.30 -11.62
CA VAL A 107 -5.54 13.68 -12.40
C VAL A 107 -5.79 13.42 -13.87
N SER A 108 -5.42 14.37 -14.71
CA SER A 108 -5.50 14.22 -16.17
C SER A 108 -4.27 14.80 -16.82
N ARG A 109 -3.81 14.18 -17.91
CA ARG A 109 -2.69 14.70 -18.68
C ARG A 109 -3.07 16.04 -19.32
N ASN A 110 -2.25 17.06 -19.12
CA ASN A 110 -2.41 18.33 -19.79
C ASN A 110 -1.93 18.20 -21.24
N LYS A 111 -2.82 18.46 -22.21
CA LYS A 111 -2.51 18.38 -23.65
C LYS A 111 -1.89 19.66 -24.21
N ARG A 112 -1.83 20.73 -23.42
CA ARG A 112 -1.34 22.04 -23.84
C ARG A 112 0.19 22.14 -23.80
N PHE A 113 0.86 21.23 -23.09
CA PHE A 113 2.30 21.19 -22.88
C PHE A 113 2.87 19.82 -23.25
#